data_AF-A0A3A9VNV9-F1
#
_entry.id   AF-A0A3A9VNV9-F1
#
_cell.length_a   1.000
_cell.length_b   1.000
_cell.length_c   1.000
_cell.angle_alpha   90.00
_cell.angle_beta   90.00
_cell.angle_gamma   90.00
#
_symmetry.space_group_name_H-M   'P 1'
#
loop_
_entity.id
_entity.type
_entity.pdbx_description
1 polymer ?
#
loop_
_entity_poly.entity_id
_entity_poly.type
_entity_poly.pdbx_seq_one_letter_code
_entity_poly.pdbx_strand_id
1 'polypeptide(L)'
;MSRQNYIFLLSCIFIFMLFSCKHGEGEYHSLTDKIEEKSKDYHGVPVSSEPYIDDLKTVEITEGEHTFLIPERKSQITSYACTECHSKPLEQMKGSDFKKAHWDIELVHANKVTMNCATCHNGNNMDNLQSLTGNSIDFNRSYKLCSQCHSQQFEDWKGGAHGKNIGGWADPRAAMTCVNCHNPHKPHIESRWPSRFNTQKVKERE
;
A
#
# COMPACT_ATOMS: atom_id res chain seq x y z
N MET A 1 -65.99 36.36 -18.60
CA MET A 1 -65.45 35.42 -17.59
C MET A 1 -65.45 36.11 -16.23
N SER A 2 -66.03 35.49 -15.19
CA SER A 2 -66.18 36.10 -13.87
C SER A 2 -64.82 36.25 -13.16
N ARG A 3 -64.70 37.21 -12.22
CA ARG A 3 -63.49 37.43 -11.41
C ARG A 3 -63.03 36.15 -10.68
N GLN A 4 -63.97 35.26 -10.34
CA GLN A 4 -63.70 33.94 -9.79
C GLN A 4 -62.96 33.01 -10.75
N ASN A 5 -63.27 33.04 -12.04
CA ASN A 5 -62.59 32.20 -13.03
C ASN A 5 -61.14 32.63 -13.23
N TYR A 6 -60.82 33.93 -13.11
CA TYR A 6 -59.44 34.42 -13.16
C TYR A 6 -58.63 34.03 -11.92
N ILE A 7 -59.24 34.10 -10.73
CA ILE A 7 -58.60 33.67 -9.48
C ILE A 7 -58.33 32.16 -9.52
N PHE A 8 -59.28 31.37 -10.04
CA PHE A 8 -59.10 29.93 -10.20
C PHE A 8 -57.99 29.60 -11.20
N LEU A 9 -57.96 30.28 -12.36
CA LEU A 9 -56.89 30.11 -13.36
C LEU A 9 -55.51 30.49 -12.82
N LEU A 10 -55.40 31.62 -12.10
CA LEU A 10 -54.15 32.04 -11.46
C LEU A 10 -53.72 31.06 -10.36
N SER A 11 -54.66 30.53 -9.58
CA SER A 11 -54.36 29.51 -8.57
C SER A 11 -53.89 28.19 -9.19
N CYS A 12 -54.49 27.76 -10.31
CA CYS A 12 -54.04 26.58 -11.04
C CYS A 12 -52.66 26.79 -11.66
N ILE A 13 -52.36 27.98 -12.20
CA ILE A 13 -51.03 28.32 -12.74
C ILE A 13 -49.98 28.35 -11.62
N PHE A 14 -50.32 28.91 -10.45
CA PHE A 14 -49.43 28.96 -9.30
C PHE A 14 -49.14 27.56 -8.73
N ILE A 15 -50.17 26.70 -8.66
CA ILE A 15 -50.03 25.29 -8.29
C ILE A 15 -49.16 24.56 -9.33
N PHE A 16 -49.37 24.77 -10.63
CA PHE A 16 -48.53 24.20 -11.68
C PHE A 16 -47.07 24.66 -11.58
N MET A 17 -46.80 25.92 -11.24
CA MET A 17 -45.43 26.40 -10.99
C MET A 17 -44.80 25.72 -9.76
N LEU A 18 -45.58 25.44 -8.71
CA LEU A 18 -45.08 24.71 -7.53
C LEU A 18 -44.82 23.23 -7.81
N PHE A 19 -45.58 22.60 -8.72
CA PHE A 19 -45.36 21.22 -9.14
C PHE A 19 -44.32 21.07 -10.27
N SER A 20 -43.99 22.15 -10.99
CA SER A 20 -43.01 22.11 -12.07
C SER A 20 -41.55 22.01 -11.58
N CYS A 21 -41.28 22.29 -10.30
CA CYS A 21 -39.97 22.11 -9.66
C CYS A 21 -39.82 20.73 -9.00
N LYS A 22 -40.40 19.68 -9.61
CA LYS A 22 -40.23 18.30 -9.17
C LYS A 22 -39.44 17.49 -10.21
N HIS A 23 -38.24 17.98 -10.56
CA HIS A 23 -37.19 17.17 -11.19
C HIS A 23 -36.06 17.01 -10.17
N GLY A 24 -36.27 16.09 -9.23
CA GLY A 24 -35.25 15.62 -8.30
C GLY A 24 -34.45 14.46 -8.91
N GLU A 25 -33.94 14.63 -10.13
CA GLU A 25 -32.93 13.75 -10.69
C GLU A 25 -31.65 14.57 -10.82
N GLY A 26 -30.73 14.34 -9.88
CA GLY A 26 -29.57 15.18 -9.63
C GLY A 26 -28.77 15.48 -10.88
N GLU A 27 -28.74 16.75 -11.28
CA GLU A 27 -27.72 17.28 -12.17
C GLU A 27 -26.39 17.24 -11.43
N TYR A 28 -25.64 16.16 -11.65
CA TYR A 28 -24.26 16.09 -11.21
C TYR A 28 -23.45 17.07 -12.06
N HIS A 29 -22.79 18.05 -11.43
CA HIS A 29 -21.96 19.04 -12.14
C HIS A 29 -20.68 18.40 -12.73
N SER A 30 -20.24 17.27 -12.19
CA SER A 30 -19.11 16.49 -12.69
C SER A 30 -19.28 14.98 -12.42
N LEU A 31 -18.46 14.16 -13.09
CA LEU A 31 -18.41 12.72 -12.83
C LEU A 31 -17.97 12.43 -11.38
N THR A 32 -17.09 13.24 -10.81
CA THR A 32 -16.64 13.12 -9.42
C THR A 32 -17.77 13.36 -8.44
N ASP A 33 -18.61 14.38 -8.65
CA ASP A 33 -19.77 14.66 -7.78
C ASP A 33 -20.76 13.50 -7.83
N LYS A 34 -20.94 12.92 -9.02
CA LYS A 34 -21.78 11.73 -9.19
C LYS A 34 -21.24 10.54 -8.42
N ILE A 35 -19.94 10.27 -8.52
CA ILE A 35 -19.30 9.16 -7.80
C ILE A 35 -19.42 9.41 -6.30
N GLU A 36 -19.11 10.61 -5.82
CA GLU A 36 -19.17 10.97 -4.40
C GLU A 36 -20.59 10.77 -3.84
N GLU A 37 -21.60 11.36 -4.48
CA GLU A 37 -22.99 11.25 -4.03
C GLU A 37 -23.48 9.81 -4.05
N LYS A 38 -23.21 9.05 -5.12
CA LYS A 38 -23.60 7.64 -5.21
C LYS A 38 -22.83 6.73 -4.26
N SER A 39 -21.65 7.14 -3.80
CA SER A 39 -20.84 6.38 -2.84
C SER A 39 -21.33 6.54 -1.40
N LYS A 40 -22.12 7.58 -1.07
CA LYS A 40 -22.63 7.80 0.30
C LYS A 40 -23.54 6.67 0.79
N ASP A 41 -24.29 6.06 -0.11
CA ASP A 41 -25.20 4.94 0.19
C ASP A 41 -24.52 3.56 0.10
N TYR A 42 -23.21 3.52 -0.15
CA TYR A 42 -22.47 2.26 -0.22
C TYR A 42 -22.13 1.75 1.18
N HIS A 43 -22.68 0.59 1.55
CA HIS A 43 -22.46 -0.05 2.85
C HIS A 43 -21.51 -1.26 2.79
N GLY A 44 -20.63 -1.30 1.79
CA GLY A 44 -19.71 -2.42 1.60
C GLY A 44 -20.32 -3.59 0.83
N VAL A 45 -19.58 -4.69 0.79
CA VAL A 45 -19.98 -5.96 0.18
C VAL A 45 -20.06 -7.04 1.26
N PRO A 46 -20.92 -8.07 1.12
CA PRO A 46 -21.07 -9.11 2.13
C PRO A 46 -19.90 -10.11 2.18
N VAL A 47 -18.94 -9.99 1.25
CA VAL A 47 -17.74 -10.83 1.20
C VAL A 47 -16.68 -10.24 2.13
N SER A 48 -15.90 -11.13 2.75
CA SER A 48 -14.81 -10.77 3.66
C SER A 48 -13.53 -11.53 3.32
N SER A 49 -12.39 -10.93 3.65
CA SER A 49 -11.06 -11.49 3.38
C SER A 49 -10.54 -12.34 4.55
N GLU A 50 -11.11 -12.25 5.75
CA GLU A 50 -10.67 -12.98 6.96
C GLU A 50 -10.40 -14.47 6.71
N PRO A 51 -11.28 -15.25 6.06
CA PRO A 51 -11.07 -16.69 5.88
C PRO A 51 -9.79 -17.04 5.09
N TYR A 52 -9.25 -16.09 4.34
CA TYR A 52 -8.08 -16.27 3.49
C TYR A 52 -6.79 -15.71 4.09
N ILE A 53 -6.87 -15.08 5.26
CA ILE A 53 -5.73 -14.47 5.95
C ILE A 53 -5.54 -14.97 7.38
N ASP A 54 -6.45 -15.77 7.91
CA ASP A 54 -6.46 -16.24 9.32
C ASP A 54 -5.14 -16.93 9.74
N ASP A 55 -4.55 -17.72 8.84
CA ASP A 55 -3.28 -18.42 9.10
C ASP A 55 -2.03 -17.53 8.99
N LEU A 56 -2.18 -16.26 8.59
CA LEU A 56 -1.06 -15.36 8.36
C LEU A 56 -0.76 -14.53 9.61
N LYS A 57 0.52 -14.50 9.99
CA LYS A 57 0.99 -13.51 10.95
C LYS A 57 0.99 -12.14 10.29
N THR A 58 0.05 -11.29 10.70
CA THR A 58 -0.08 -9.92 10.19
C THR A 58 0.15 -8.89 11.28
N VAL A 59 0.49 -7.67 10.86
CA VAL A 59 0.55 -6.48 11.69
C VAL A 59 -0.40 -5.45 11.12
N GLU A 60 -1.26 -4.88 11.96
CA GLU A 60 -2.10 -3.75 11.56
C GLU A 60 -1.27 -2.46 11.52
N ILE A 61 -1.48 -1.68 10.46
CA ILE A 61 -0.86 -0.38 10.28
C ILE A 61 -1.91 0.66 9.92
N THR A 62 -1.61 1.90 10.30
CA THR A 62 -2.38 3.08 9.93
C THR A 62 -1.43 4.10 9.31
N GLU A 63 -1.73 4.54 8.10
CA GLU A 63 -1.00 5.58 7.37
C GLU A 63 -2.01 6.58 6.80
N GLY A 64 -2.08 7.78 7.39
CA GLY A 64 -3.14 8.75 7.09
C GLY A 64 -4.52 8.19 7.46
N GLU A 65 -5.44 8.20 6.49
CA GLU A 65 -6.80 7.68 6.66
C GLU A 65 -6.93 6.17 6.38
N HIS A 66 -5.84 5.52 5.95
CA HIS A 66 -5.86 4.11 5.58
C HIS A 66 -5.37 3.23 6.73
N THR A 67 -6.22 2.31 7.17
CA THR A 67 -5.86 1.24 8.12
C THR A 67 -6.03 -0.11 7.42
N PHE A 68 -4.99 -0.93 7.44
CA PHE A 68 -4.99 -2.25 6.79
C PHE A 68 -3.89 -3.15 7.37
N LEU A 69 -3.93 -4.43 7.00
CA LEU A 69 -2.99 -5.45 7.46
C LEU A 69 -1.81 -5.59 6.51
N ILE A 70 -0.62 -5.84 7.07
CA ILE A 70 0.58 -6.24 6.33
C ILE A 70 1.15 -7.54 6.90
N PRO A 71 1.84 -8.37 6.12
CA PRO A 71 2.51 -9.55 6.65
C PRO A 71 3.63 -9.14 7.62
N GLU A 72 3.76 -9.89 8.70
CA GLU A 72 4.89 -9.80 9.62
C GLU A 72 6.18 -10.21 8.89
N ARG A 73 7.26 -9.46 9.09
CA ARG A 73 8.52 -9.63 8.37
C ARG A 73 9.60 -10.33 9.19
N LYS A 74 9.73 -10.06 10.49
CA LYS A 74 10.88 -10.52 11.29
C LYS A 74 10.96 -12.05 11.36
N SER A 75 9.83 -12.74 11.51
CA SER A 75 9.83 -14.22 11.51
C SER A 75 10.21 -14.83 10.16
N GLN A 76 10.15 -14.05 9.08
CA GLN A 76 10.51 -14.45 7.72
C GLN A 76 11.99 -14.15 7.41
N ILE A 77 12.77 -13.64 8.38
CA ILE A 77 14.21 -13.40 8.23
C ILE A 77 14.94 -14.60 8.83
N THR A 78 15.73 -15.29 8.01
CA THR A 78 16.39 -16.57 8.35
C THR A 78 17.22 -16.54 9.63
N SER A 79 17.80 -15.39 10.01
CA SER A 79 18.73 -15.27 11.14
C SER A 79 18.41 -14.04 12.02
N TYR A 80 17.12 -13.83 12.31
CA TYR A 80 16.68 -12.87 13.31
C TYR A 80 16.57 -13.57 14.69
N ALA A 81 17.01 -12.98 15.81
CA ALA A 81 17.49 -11.59 15.98
C ALA A 81 18.96 -11.40 15.54
N CYS A 82 19.23 -10.28 14.87
CA CYS A 82 20.55 -9.93 14.37
C CYS A 82 21.54 -9.68 15.50
N THR A 83 21.06 -9.18 16.64
CA THR A 83 21.85 -8.88 17.85
C THR A 83 22.47 -10.12 18.51
N GLU A 84 22.00 -11.33 18.17
CA GLU A 84 22.64 -12.58 18.60
C GLU A 84 24.10 -12.67 18.12
N CYS A 85 24.37 -12.15 16.91
CA CYS A 85 25.73 -12.01 16.38
C CYS A 85 26.26 -10.58 16.55
N HIS A 86 25.41 -9.57 16.35
CA HIS A 86 25.76 -8.15 16.47
C HIS A 86 25.62 -7.63 17.91
N SER A 87 26.47 -8.16 18.79
CA SER A 87 26.48 -7.82 20.22
C SER A 87 27.04 -6.43 20.56
N LYS A 88 27.67 -5.75 19.59
CA LYS A 88 28.22 -4.39 19.71
C LYS A 88 27.92 -3.58 18.45
N PRO A 89 28.00 -2.24 18.51
CA PRO A 89 27.86 -1.39 17.32
C PRO A 89 28.84 -1.80 16.22
N LEU A 90 28.42 -1.69 14.94
CA LEU A 90 29.24 -2.13 13.81
C LEU A 90 30.63 -1.50 13.79
N GLU A 91 30.76 -0.23 14.14
CA GLU A 91 32.06 0.46 14.16
C GLU A 91 33.07 -0.21 15.09
N GLN A 92 32.61 -0.91 16.12
CA GLN A 92 33.44 -1.66 17.08
C GLN A 92 33.69 -3.12 16.64
N MET A 93 33.04 -3.57 15.55
CA MET A 93 33.13 -4.93 15.03
C MET A 93 33.82 -5.00 13.65
N LYS A 94 34.35 -3.88 13.15
CA LYS A 94 35.12 -3.80 11.89
C LYS A 94 36.57 -4.23 12.13
N GLY A 95 37.04 -5.23 11.39
CA GLY A 95 38.44 -5.70 11.40
C GLY A 95 38.69 -6.75 10.31
N SER A 96 39.96 -6.97 9.94
CA SER A 96 40.36 -8.01 8.97
C SER A 96 40.15 -9.43 9.47
N ASP A 97 40.13 -9.60 10.80
CA ASP A 97 40.24 -10.90 11.45
C ASP A 97 38.88 -11.58 11.67
N PHE A 98 37.78 -10.90 11.32
CA PHE A 98 36.43 -11.43 11.45
C PHE A 98 35.91 -11.96 10.11
N LYS A 99 35.39 -13.19 10.11
CA LYS A 99 34.64 -13.73 8.96
C LYS A 99 33.37 -12.92 8.79
N LYS A 100 33.22 -12.25 7.65
CA LYS A 100 31.99 -11.53 7.29
C LYS A 100 30.88 -12.57 7.05
N ALA A 101 29.75 -12.46 7.75
CA ALA A 101 28.61 -13.37 7.57
C ALA A 101 27.75 -13.03 6.34
N HIS A 102 27.79 -11.79 5.88
CA HIS A 102 26.95 -11.26 4.79
C HIS A 102 27.76 -11.00 3.50
N TRP A 103 28.70 -11.90 3.18
CA TRP A 103 29.64 -11.72 2.05
C TRP A 103 28.98 -11.89 0.68
N ASP A 104 27.79 -12.47 0.63
CA ASP A 104 26.97 -12.75 -0.54
C ASP A 104 25.93 -11.65 -0.85
N ILE A 105 25.89 -10.60 -0.03
CA ILE A 105 24.96 -9.48 -0.21
C ILE A 105 25.65 -8.32 -0.93
N GLU A 106 25.20 -8.04 -2.15
CA GLU A 106 25.58 -6.85 -2.90
C GLU A 106 24.45 -5.81 -2.88
N LEU A 107 24.79 -4.56 -2.50
CA LEU A 107 23.85 -3.44 -2.58
C LEU A 107 23.86 -2.85 -3.99
N VAL A 108 22.81 -3.14 -4.76
CA VAL A 108 22.53 -2.59 -6.09
C VAL A 108 21.35 -1.63 -6.00
N HIS A 109 21.54 -0.56 -5.22
CA HIS A 109 20.54 0.48 -5.01
C HIS A 109 21.21 1.83 -4.69
N ALA A 110 20.95 2.83 -5.54
CA ALA A 110 21.69 4.09 -5.61
C ALA A 110 23.22 3.90 -5.80
N ASN A 111 23.97 4.99 -5.91
CA ASN A 111 25.43 4.92 -5.96
C ASN A 111 26.01 4.85 -4.52
N LYS A 112 27.23 4.33 -4.39
CA LYS A 112 27.91 4.11 -3.09
C LYS A 112 28.20 5.39 -2.29
N VAL A 113 28.17 6.55 -2.94
CA VAL A 113 28.34 7.86 -2.27
C VAL A 113 27.02 8.30 -1.63
N THR A 114 25.89 7.98 -2.26
CA THR A 114 24.56 8.34 -1.79
C THR A 114 24.04 7.38 -0.72
N MET A 115 24.24 6.06 -0.90
CA MET A 115 23.72 5.06 0.02
C MET A 115 24.73 3.94 0.30
N ASN A 116 24.68 3.44 1.53
CA ASN A 116 25.37 2.25 1.97
C ASN A 116 24.48 1.46 2.95
N CYS A 117 24.97 0.37 3.51
CA CYS A 117 24.19 -0.48 4.41
C CYS A 117 23.63 0.29 5.62
N ALA A 118 24.41 1.21 6.18
CA ALA A 118 24.03 2.02 7.35
C ALA A 118 23.07 3.17 7.01
N THR A 119 22.80 3.44 5.73
CA THR A 119 21.71 4.33 5.33
C THR A 119 20.34 3.76 5.71
N CYS A 120 20.24 2.42 5.70
CA CYS A 120 18.99 1.70 5.91
C CYS A 120 18.98 0.91 7.22
N HIS A 121 20.11 0.31 7.58
CA HIS A 121 20.27 -0.47 8.80
C HIS A 121 20.84 0.38 9.94
N ASN A 122 20.29 0.20 11.14
CA ASN A 122 20.80 0.89 12.31
C ASN A 122 22.11 0.24 12.79
N GLY A 123 23.24 0.92 12.56
CA GLY A 123 24.58 0.49 12.97
C GLY A 123 24.76 0.18 14.46
N ASN A 124 23.92 0.77 15.31
CA ASN A 124 23.95 0.61 16.76
C ASN A 124 22.98 -0.46 17.27
N ASN A 125 21.99 -0.86 16.46
CA ASN A 125 21.03 -1.90 16.78
C ASN A 125 20.53 -2.60 15.52
N MET A 126 21.15 -3.73 15.17
CA MET A 126 20.85 -4.46 13.94
C MET A 126 19.48 -5.13 13.89
N ASP A 127 18.75 -5.18 15.01
CA ASP A 127 17.37 -5.67 15.02
C ASP A 127 16.38 -4.64 14.48
N ASN A 128 16.87 -3.44 14.13
CA ASN A 128 16.09 -2.36 13.57
C ASN A 128 16.75 -1.76 12.32
N LEU A 129 15.90 -1.16 11.50
CA LEU A 129 16.26 -0.25 10.44
C LEU A 129 16.40 1.17 11.01
N GLN A 130 16.89 2.10 10.20
CA GLN A 130 17.09 3.49 10.57
C GLN A 130 16.56 4.41 9.46
N SER A 131 15.89 5.49 9.83
CA SER A 131 15.50 6.58 8.92
C SER A 131 16.73 7.41 8.51
N LEU A 132 16.60 8.23 7.47
CA LEU A 132 17.63 9.19 7.05
C LEU A 132 18.01 10.19 8.16
N THR A 133 17.09 10.43 9.11
CA THR A 133 17.27 11.29 10.28
C THR A 133 17.71 10.57 11.55
N GLY A 134 17.95 9.25 11.49
CA GLY A 134 18.44 8.48 12.64
C GLY A 134 17.38 7.80 13.51
N ASN A 135 16.10 7.91 13.17
CA ASN A 135 15.04 7.27 13.95
C ASN A 135 15.00 5.76 13.68
N SER A 136 14.78 4.97 14.73
CA SER A 136 14.64 3.52 14.62
C SER A 136 13.34 3.16 13.89
N ILE A 137 13.43 2.23 12.95
CA ILE A 137 12.30 1.68 12.20
C ILE A 137 12.28 0.16 12.39
N ASP A 138 11.16 -0.38 12.82
CA ASP A 138 10.97 -1.82 12.95
C ASP A 138 10.96 -2.50 11.57
N PHE A 139 11.57 -3.70 11.43
CA PHE A 139 11.57 -4.46 10.17
C PHE A 139 10.16 -4.76 9.64
N ASN A 140 9.15 -4.93 10.50
CA ASN A 140 7.76 -5.11 10.08
C ASN A 140 7.21 -3.86 9.39
N ARG A 141 7.82 -2.69 9.62
CA ARG A 141 7.45 -1.40 9.04
C ARG A 141 8.49 -0.90 8.04
N SER A 142 9.22 -1.80 7.38
CA SER A 142 10.28 -1.45 6.42
C SER A 142 9.79 -0.54 5.28
N TYR A 143 8.50 -0.53 4.95
CA TYR A 143 7.90 0.41 3.99
C TYR A 143 8.15 1.89 4.36
N LYS A 144 8.27 2.22 5.66
CA LYS A 144 8.60 3.58 6.13
C LYS A 144 10.00 4.02 5.70
N LEU A 145 10.91 3.08 5.51
CA LEU A 145 12.24 3.39 5.00
C LEU A 145 12.14 3.81 3.53
N CYS A 146 11.40 3.03 2.74
CA CYS A 146 11.23 3.23 1.30
C CYS A 146 10.50 4.55 0.99
N SER A 147 9.47 4.88 1.78
CA SER A 147 8.63 6.06 1.56
C SER A 147 9.36 7.40 1.74
N GLN A 148 10.52 7.42 2.40
CA GLN A 148 11.35 8.61 2.54
C GLN A 148 11.86 9.16 1.19
N CYS A 149 11.95 8.29 0.16
CA CYS A 149 12.38 8.68 -1.18
C CYS A 149 11.38 8.27 -2.28
N HIS A 150 10.69 7.13 -2.12
CA HIS A 150 9.72 6.60 -3.06
C HIS A 150 8.29 6.98 -2.67
N SER A 151 8.04 8.29 -2.53
CA SER A 151 6.76 8.82 -2.06
C SER A 151 5.59 8.42 -2.96
N GLN A 152 5.73 8.54 -4.28
CA GLN A 152 4.66 8.18 -5.22
C GLN A 152 4.27 6.70 -5.09
N GLN A 153 5.24 5.80 -5.08
CA GLN A 153 4.97 4.36 -4.95
C GLN A 153 4.36 4.03 -3.59
N PHE A 154 4.77 4.74 -2.53
CA PHE A 154 4.18 4.60 -1.21
C PHE A 154 2.72 5.07 -1.19
N GLU A 155 2.39 6.22 -1.79
CA GLU A 155 1.02 6.72 -1.88
C GLU A 155 0.14 5.76 -2.69
N ASP A 156 0.62 5.26 -3.83
CA ASP A 156 -0.09 4.27 -4.63
C ASP A 156 -0.30 2.95 -3.84
N TRP A 157 0.70 2.50 -3.09
CA TRP A 157 0.60 1.28 -2.26
C TRP A 157 -0.36 1.45 -1.09
N LYS A 158 -0.26 2.59 -0.39
CA LYS A 158 -1.15 2.97 0.71
C LYS A 158 -2.61 2.99 0.25
N GLY A 159 -2.88 3.59 -0.91
CA GLY A 159 -4.21 3.62 -1.54
C GLY A 159 -4.65 2.31 -2.22
N GLY A 160 -3.77 1.32 -2.35
CA GLY A 160 -4.08 0.01 -2.94
C GLY A 160 -3.96 -0.10 -4.46
N ALA A 161 -3.48 0.94 -5.13
CA ALA A 161 -3.16 0.92 -6.56
C ALA A 161 -1.83 0.20 -6.87
N HIS A 162 -0.94 0.06 -5.87
CA HIS A 162 0.34 -0.61 -6.00
C HIS A 162 0.51 -1.75 -5.00
N GLY A 163 1.27 -2.78 -5.39
CA GLY A 163 1.48 -3.99 -4.60
C GLY A 163 0.44 -5.07 -4.89
N LYS A 164 0.42 -6.10 -4.04
CA LYS A 164 -0.48 -7.26 -4.17
C LYS A 164 -1.25 -7.46 -2.88
N ASN A 165 -2.57 -7.49 -2.96
CA ASN A 165 -3.39 -7.88 -1.82
C ASN A 165 -3.33 -9.38 -1.57
N ILE A 166 -3.55 -9.74 -0.30
CA ILE A 166 -3.52 -11.09 0.23
C ILE A 166 -4.96 -11.44 0.59
N GLY A 167 -5.41 -12.64 0.22
CA GLY A 167 -6.78 -13.11 0.50
C GLY A 167 -7.89 -12.50 -0.36
N GLY A 168 -7.76 -11.26 -0.84
CA GLY A 168 -8.76 -10.63 -1.71
C GLY A 168 -8.71 -9.11 -1.73
N TRP A 169 -9.83 -8.50 -2.13
CA TRP A 169 -10.05 -7.05 -2.12
C TRP A 169 -11.16 -6.64 -1.14
N ALA A 170 -11.77 -7.62 -0.46
CA ALA A 170 -12.76 -7.37 0.58
C ALA A 170 -12.05 -6.97 1.89
N ASP A 171 -12.81 -6.39 2.81
CA ASP A 171 -12.28 -6.09 4.14
C ASP A 171 -12.08 -7.37 4.97
N PRO A 172 -11.08 -7.38 5.88
CA PRO A 172 -10.03 -6.39 6.04
C PRO A 172 -9.03 -6.54 4.89
N ARG A 173 -8.61 -5.40 4.35
CA ARG A 173 -7.53 -5.39 3.36
C ARG A 173 -6.24 -5.89 4.02
N ALA A 174 -5.61 -6.88 3.40
CA ALA A 174 -4.24 -7.29 3.71
C ALA A 174 -3.37 -7.10 2.47
N ALA A 175 -2.22 -6.44 2.59
CA ALA A 175 -1.36 -6.12 1.47
C ALA A 175 0.10 -6.52 1.72
N MET A 176 0.72 -7.12 0.71
CA MET A 176 2.17 -7.33 0.69
C MET A 176 2.89 -5.98 0.75
N THR A 177 3.98 -5.91 1.52
CA THR A 177 4.85 -4.73 1.61
C THR A 177 5.85 -4.66 0.45
N CYS A 178 6.58 -3.56 0.34
CA CYS A 178 7.60 -3.34 -0.69
C CYS A 178 8.58 -4.52 -0.78
N VAL A 179 9.05 -5.02 0.36
CA VAL A 179 10.08 -6.07 0.43
C VAL A 179 9.55 -7.50 0.24
N ASN A 180 8.22 -7.67 0.15
CA ASN A 180 7.62 -8.96 -0.22
C ASN A 180 7.68 -9.20 -1.74
N CYS A 181 7.74 -8.13 -2.53
CA CYS A 181 7.83 -8.20 -4.00
C CYS A 181 9.22 -7.80 -4.52
N HIS A 182 9.88 -6.85 -3.86
CA HIS A 182 11.19 -6.33 -4.25
C HIS A 182 12.29 -6.86 -3.33
N ASN A 183 13.44 -7.24 -3.89
CA ASN A 183 14.63 -7.49 -3.09
C ASN A 183 15.12 -6.16 -2.51
N PRO A 184 15.21 -5.97 -1.18
CA PRO A 184 15.60 -4.68 -0.58
C PRO A 184 17.02 -4.23 -0.96
N HIS A 185 17.91 -5.15 -1.34
CA HIS A 185 19.28 -4.83 -1.78
C HIS A 185 19.41 -4.70 -3.30
N LYS A 186 18.40 -5.13 -4.07
CA LYS A 186 18.28 -4.90 -5.51
C LYS A 186 16.80 -4.71 -5.87
N PRO A 187 16.20 -3.54 -5.54
CA PRO A 187 14.74 -3.40 -5.64
C PRO A 187 14.21 -3.36 -7.07
N HIS A 188 15.05 -3.00 -8.05
CA HIS A 188 14.63 -2.92 -9.44
C HIS A 188 14.17 -4.30 -9.96
N ILE A 189 12.94 -4.37 -10.45
CA ILE A 189 12.42 -5.55 -11.15
C ILE A 189 12.82 -5.40 -12.62
N GLU A 190 13.68 -6.30 -13.09
CA GLU A 190 14.14 -6.30 -14.48
C GLU A 190 12.96 -6.42 -15.45
N SER A 191 13.06 -5.69 -16.57
CA SER A 191 12.10 -5.82 -17.65
C SER A 191 12.10 -7.26 -18.17
N ARG A 192 10.94 -7.88 -18.17
CA ARG A 192 10.74 -9.24 -18.68
C ARG A 192 9.54 -9.29 -19.59
N TRP A 193 9.56 -10.22 -20.53
CA TRP A 193 8.38 -10.54 -21.32
C TRP A 193 7.23 -10.95 -20.39
N PRO A 194 5.98 -10.56 -20.68
CA PRO A 194 4.83 -11.05 -19.96
C PRO A 194 4.88 -12.59 -19.93
N SER A 195 4.72 -13.19 -18.75
CA SER A 195 4.60 -14.64 -18.64
C SER A 195 3.24 -15.06 -19.20
N ARG A 196 3.11 -15.10 -20.53
CA ARG A 196 2.03 -15.86 -21.15
C ARG A 196 2.42 -17.32 -21.04
N PHE A 197 1.50 -18.15 -20.57
CA PHE A 197 1.66 -19.59 -20.73
C PHE A 197 1.81 -19.88 -22.22
N ASN A 198 3.04 -20.20 -22.62
CA ASN A 198 3.38 -20.43 -24.01
C ASN A 198 3.49 -21.94 -24.21
N THR A 199 2.43 -22.53 -24.73
CA THR A 199 2.34 -23.96 -25.03
C THR A 199 3.46 -24.44 -25.96
N GLN A 200 3.98 -23.59 -26.84
CA GLN A 200 5.12 -23.91 -27.70
C GLN A 200 6.43 -24.02 -26.90
N LYS A 201 6.68 -23.10 -25.95
CA LYS A 201 7.87 -23.14 -25.08
C LYS A 201 7.87 -24.32 -24.11
N VAL A 202 6.70 -24.86 -23.76
CA VAL A 202 6.59 -26.09 -22.96
C VAL A 202 7.06 -27.29 -23.80
N LYS A 203 6.56 -27.44 -25.03
CA LYS A 203 6.99 -28.51 -25.95
C LYS A 203 8.48 -28.45 -26.31
N GLU A 204 9.06 -27.26 -26.41
CA GLU A 204 10.49 -27.08 -26.69
C GLU A 204 11.41 -27.44 -25.50
N ARG A 205 10.84 -27.66 -24.31
CA ARG A 205 11.58 -28.02 -23.08
C ARG A 205 11.44 -29.51 -22.70
N GLU A 206 10.59 -30.25 -23.41
CA GLU A 206 10.46 -31.72 -23.36
C GLU A 206 11.52 -32.37 -24.26
#